data_AF-A0A6G0TX46-F1
#
_entry.id   AF-A0A6G0TX46-F1
#
_cell.length_a   1.000
_cell.length_b   1.000
_cell.length_c   1.000
_cell.angle_alpha   90.00
_cell.angle_beta   90.00
_cell.angle_gamma   90.00
#
_symmetry.space_group_name_H-M   'P 1'
#
loop_
_entity.id
_entity.type
_entity.pdbx_description
1 polymer ?
#
loop_
_entity_poly.entity_id
_entity_poly.type
_entity_poly.pdbx_seq_one_letter_code
_entity_poly.pdbx_strand_id
1 'polypeptide(L)'
;MSERKVLNKYYPPDFNPLKIPQNAENKDYLQGICIYRFYIKYTRCLQEISFKTDPRNTDYEIEEGATRNFMALKLAQEQEKREDSEKEEKATNPMKLLENRTQVYKQEIELMESLEKLRDLNRRQGNVDYDSMLLKYNLAKLKKKIKGMQEEDENTIKSLMGIKRKIDENEDDG
;
A
#
# COMPACT_ATOMS: atom_id res chain seq x y z
N MET A 1 48.61 -43.99 9.42
CA MET A 1 47.97 -42.88 8.68
C MET A 1 48.89 -42.51 7.55
N SER A 2 48.45 -42.65 6.30
CA SER A 2 49.22 -42.18 5.14
C SER A 2 49.36 -40.66 5.16
N GLU A 3 50.44 -40.13 4.58
CA GLU A 3 50.71 -38.69 4.53
C GLU A 3 49.68 -37.96 3.66
N ARG A 4 49.28 -36.74 4.04
CA ARG A 4 48.38 -35.89 3.23
C ARG A 4 49.00 -35.47 1.89
N LYS A 5 50.33 -35.43 1.82
CA LYS A 5 51.11 -35.10 0.61
C LYS A 5 52.13 -36.21 0.36
N VAL A 6 51.69 -37.25 -0.35
CA VAL A 6 52.58 -38.35 -0.75
C VAL A 6 53.40 -37.92 -1.96
N LEU A 7 54.74 -38.02 -1.86
CA LEU A 7 55.66 -37.66 -2.94
C LEU A 7 55.60 -38.66 -4.11
N ASN A 8 55.59 -39.96 -3.81
CA ASN A 8 55.61 -41.03 -4.80
C ASN A 8 54.41 -41.97 -4.64
N LYS A 9 53.67 -42.18 -5.72
CA LYS A 9 52.62 -43.21 -5.80
C LYS A 9 53.19 -44.42 -6.52
N TYR A 10 52.91 -45.62 -6.01
CA TYR A 10 53.28 -46.85 -6.70
C TYR A 10 52.40 -47.03 -7.95
N TYR A 11 53.04 -47.16 -9.11
CA TYR A 11 52.38 -47.49 -10.38
C TYR A 11 52.81 -48.91 -10.79
N PRO A 12 51.88 -49.82 -11.11
CA PRO A 12 52.20 -51.14 -11.64
C PRO A 12 53.05 -51.04 -12.93
N PRO A 13 53.95 -52.00 -13.20
CA PRO A 13 54.80 -51.98 -14.40
C PRO A 13 54.03 -51.92 -15.73
N ASP A 14 52.81 -52.46 -15.77
CA ASP A 14 51.96 -52.50 -16.96
C ASP A 14 51.02 -51.27 -17.10
N PHE A 15 51.15 -50.27 -16.22
CA PHE A 15 50.28 -49.10 -16.22
C PHE A 15 50.57 -48.17 -17.39
N ASN A 16 49.59 -48.03 -18.29
CA ASN A 16 49.65 -47.09 -19.42
C ASN A 16 48.66 -45.93 -19.20
N PRO A 17 49.13 -44.68 -19.01
CA PRO A 17 48.28 -43.53 -18.73
C PRO A 17 47.36 -43.13 -19.90
N LEU A 18 47.64 -43.60 -21.13
CA LEU A 18 46.85 -43.28 -22.33
C LEU A 18 45.58 -44.12 -22.47
N LYS A 19 45.46 -45.22 -21.71
CA LYS A 19 44.31 -46.13 -21.76
C LYS A 19 43.19 -45.74 -20.78
N ILE A 20 43.36 -44.64 -20.05
CA ILE A 20 42.40 -44.18 -19.05
C ILE A 20 41.25 -43.45 -19.77
N PRO A 21 39.99 -43.85 -19.60
CA PRO A 21 38.86 -43.09 -20.13
C PRO A 21 38.81 -41.72 -19.48
N GLN A 22 38.80 -40.65 -20.29
CA GLN A 22 38.52 -39.31 -19.82
C GLN A 22 37.00 -39.13 -19.76
N ASN A 23 36.45 -38.98 -18.56
CA ASN A 23 35.03 -38.72 -18.36
C ASN A 23 34.73 -37.27 -18.79
N ALA A 24 34.36 -37.09 -20.06
CA ALA A 24 33.94 -35.80 -20.61
C ALA A 24 32.45 -35.85 -20.89
N GLU A 25 31.63 -35.67 -19.85
CA GLU A 25 30.18 -35.57 -20.02
C GLU A 25 29.67 -34.23 -19.50
N ASN A 26 28.78 -33.65 -20.31
CA ASN A 26 28.09 -32.34 -20.19
C ASN A 26 28.88 -31.11 -20.65
N LYS A 27 28.99 -30.97 -21.98
CA LYS A 27 28.98 -29.66 -22.64
C LYS A 27 27.52 -29.28 -22.85
N ASP A 28 27.12 -28.05 -22.49
CA ASP A 28 26.06 -27.29 -23.19
C ASP A 28 25.82 -25.90 -22.57
N TYR A 29 26.46 -24.87 -23.14
CA TYR A 29 25.87 -23.71 -23.84
C TYR A 29 27.03 -22.84 -24.37
N LEU A 30 26.83 -22.15 -25.52
CA LEU A 30 27.74 -21.19 -26.19
C LEU A 30 29.22 -21.19 -25.69
N GLN A 31 30.11 -21.91 -26.40
CA GLN A 31 31.58 -21.84 -26.25
C GLN A 31 32.19 -22.41 -24.96
N GLY A 32 31.59 -23.46 -24.37
CA GLY A 32 32.29 -24.35 -23.43
C GLY A 32 32.09 -24.06 -21.95
N ILE A 33 31.06 -23.28 -21.58
CA ILE A 33 30.65 -23.12 -20.18
C ILE A 33 29.68 -24.26 -19.84
N CYS A 34 29.97 -24.98 -18.78
CA CYS A 34 29.11 -26.06 -18.29
C CYS A 34 27.99 -25.47 -17.45
N ILE A 35 26.74 -25.80 -17.79
CA ILE A 35 25.60 -25.53 -16.91
C ILE A 35 25.57 -26.59 -15.83
N TYR A 36 25.74 -26.17 -14.58
CA TYR A 36 25.69 -27.06 -13.43
C TYR A 36 24.29 -27.06 -12.85
N ARG A 37 23.84 -28.26 -12.47
CA ARG A 37 22.64 -28.46 -11.67
C ARG A 37 23.05 -28.89 -10.28
N PHE A 38 22.62 -28.14 -9.28
CA PHE A 38 22.92 -28.40 -7.88
C PHE A 38 21.68 -28.92 -7.17
N TYR A 39 21.92 -29.82 -6.22
CA TYR A 39 20.91 -30.39 -5.35
C TYR A 39 21.26 -30.07 -3.90
N ILE A 40 20.37 -29.38 -3.20
CA ILE A 40 20.51 -29.10 -1.77
C ILE A 40 19.30 -29.68 -1.05
N LYS A 41 19.55 -30.36 0.07
CA LYS A 41 18.48 -30.87 0.94
C LYS A 41 18.09 -29.83 1.97
N TYR A 42 16.79 -29.62 2.14
CA TYR A 42 16.29 -28.75 3.19
C TYR A 42 16.52 -29.35 4.58
N THR A 43 16.88 -28.51 5.55
CA THR A 43 17.26 -28.96 6.90
C THR A 43 16.11 -29.56 7.70
N ARG A 44 14.85 -29.17 7.43
CA ARG A 44 13.69 -29.65 8.20
C ARG A 44 12.93 -30.82 7.56
N CYS A 45 12.78 -30.82 6.24
CA CYS A 45 11.95 -31.80 5.53
C CYS A 45 12.74 -32.71 4.58
N LEU A 46 14.07 -32.56 4.51
CA LEU A 46 14.94 -33.31 3.59
C LEU A 46 14.52 -33.24 2.11
N GLN A 47 13.61 -32.32 1.76
CA GLN A 47 13.18 -32.08 0.40
C GLN A 47 14.35 -31.56 -0.42
N GLU A 48 14.51 -32.11 -1.61
CA GLU A 48 15.53 -31.69 -2.56
C GLU A 48 15.08 -30.42 -3.27
N ILE A 49 15.97 -29.42 -3.25
CA ILE A 49 15.85 -28.16 -4.00
C ILE A 49 16.85 -28.25 -5.14
N SER A 50 16.36 -28.09 -6.37
CA SER A 50 17.17 -28.13 -7.59
C SER A 50 17.27 -26.75 -8.22
N PHE A 51 18.49 -26.36 -8.57
CA PHE A 51 18.76 -25.10 -9.28
C PHE A 51 19.88 -25.25 -10.31
N LYS A 52 19.78 -24.46 -11.38
CA LYS A 52 20.70 -24.41 -12.51
C LYS A 52 21.47 -23.10 -12.53
N THR A 53 22.68 -23.11 -13.08
CA THR A 53 23.47 -21.91 -13.39
C THR A 53 23.05 -21.30 -14.71
N ASP A 54 22.79 -19.98 -14.75
CA ASP A 54 22.51 -19.26 -15.99
C ASP A 54 23.71 -18.41 -16.41
N PRO A 55 24.47 -18.82 -17.44
CA PRO A 55 25.68 -18.12 -17.85
C PRO A 55 25.41 -16.73 -18.44
N ARG A 56 24.17 -16.45 -18.87
CA ARG A 56 23.80 -15.17 -19.48
C ARG A 56 23.52 -14.06 -18.46
N ASN A 57 22.90 -14.41 -17.33
CA ASN A 57 22.42 -13.44 -16.34
C ASN A 57 23.29 -13.44 -15.07
N THR A 58 24.40 -14.20 -15.03
CA THR A 58 25.27 -14.35 -13.84
C THR A 58 24.50 -14.75 -12.58
N ASP A 59 23.38 -15.42 -12.75
CA ASP A 59 22.44 -15.82 -11.71
C ASP A 59 22.22 -17.32 -11.78
N TYR A 60 21.50 -17.84 -10.79
CA TYR A 60 20.94 -19.17 -10.86
C TYR A 60 19.47 -19.09 -11.30
N GLU A 61 18.88 -20.22 -11.68
CA GLU A 61 17.46 -20.45 -11.94
C GLU A 61 16.98 -21.63 -11.07
N ILE A 62 15.86 -21.46 -10.36
CA ILE A 62 15.28 -22.53 -9.53
C ILE A 62 14.42 -23.41 -10.45
N GLU A 63 14.61 -24.72 -10.40
CA GLU A 63 13.73 -25.68 -11.08
C GLU A 63 12.60 -26.13 -10.14
N GLU A 64 12.96 -26.72 -8.99
CA GLU A 64 11.99 -27.35 -8.09
C GLU A 64 12.32 -27.10 -6.61
N GLY A 65 11.29 -27.10 -5.77
CA GLY A 65 11.43 -27.19 -4.30
C GLY A 65 11.64 -25.89 -3.54
N ALA A 66 11.74 -24.73 -4.20
CA ALA A 66 11.89 -23.44 -3.52
C ALA A 66 11.34 -22.26 -4.33
N THR A 67 11.11 -21.14 -3.65
CA THR A 67 10.80 -19.84 -4.26
C THR A 67 11.86 -18.81 -3.86
N ARG A 68 12.10 -17.79 -4.69
CA ARG A 68 13.02 -16.68 -4.36
C ARG A 68 12.34 -15.64 -3.50
N ASN A 69 13.08 -15.08 -2.54
CA ASN A 69 12.64 -13.93 -1.76
C ASN A 69 12.57 -12.63 -2.61
N PHE A 70 13.28 -12.55 -3.74
CA PHE A 70 13.50 -11.33 -4.53
C PHE A 70 12.42 -10.98 -5.56
N MET A 71 11.21 -11.54 -5.49
CA MET A 71 10.15 -11.17 -6.44
C MET A 71 9.91 -9.66 -6.47
N ALA A 72 10.04 -8.96 -5.34
CA ALA A 72 9.84 -7.50 -5.25
C ALA A 72 10.91 -6.67 -6.01
N LEU A 73 12.19 -7.03 -5.93
CA LEU A 73 13.29 -6.29 -6.56
C LEU A 73 13.32 -6.51 -8.07
N LYS A 74 13.07 -7.76 -8.50
CA LYS A 74 12.97 -8.11 -9.93
C LYS A 74 11.72 -7.46 -10.57
N LEU A 75 10.59 -7.46 -9.86
CA LEU A 75 9.38 -6.76 -10.29
C LEU A 75 9.61 -5.25 -10.41
N ALA A 76 10.28 -4.63 -9.44
CA ALA A 76 10.60 -3.20 -9.49
C ALA A 76 11.52 -2.86 -10.67
N GLN A 77 12.57 -3.64 -10.93
CA GLN A 77 13.47 -3.43 -12.06
C GLN A 77 12.78 -3.64 -13.42
N GLU A 78 11.87 -4.61 -13.53
CA GLU A 78 11.11 -4.84 -14.75
C GLU A 78 10.10 -3.71 -15.02
N GLN A 79 9.49 -3.19 -13.95
CA GLN A 79 8.60 -2.05 -14.00
C GLN A 79 9.33 -0.75 -14.37
N GLU A 80 10.52 -0.51 -13.79
CA GLU A 80 11.39 0.62 -14.14
C GLU A 80 11.80 0.57 -15.63
N LYS A 81 12.21 -0.59 -16.15
CA LYS A 81 12.52 -0.75 -17.58
C LYS A 81 11.32 -0.47 -18.49
N ARG A 82 10.12 -0.90 -18.08
CA ARG A 82 8.89 -0.63 -18.84
C ARG A 82 8.58 0.86 -18.84
N GLU A 83 8.63 1.51 -17.67
CA GLU A 83 8.46 2.95 -17.54
C GLU A 83 9.49 3.73 -18.35
N ASP A 84 10.75 3.30 -18.37
CA ASP A 84 11.81 3.93 -19.15
C ASP A 84 11.60 3.76 -20.66
N SER A 85 11.17 2.58 -21.12
CA SER A 85 10.80 2.39 -22.52
C SER A 85 9.63 3.30 -22.95
N GLU A 86 8.63 3.46 -22.08
CA GLU A 86 7.51 4.38 -22.33
C GLU A 86 7.97 5.84 -22.30
N LYS A 87 8.91 6.21 -21.42
CA LYS A 87 9.52 7.55 -21.38
C LYS A 87 10.34 7.82 -22.64
N GLU A 88 11.09 6.84 -23.15
CA GLU A 88 11.86 6.93 -24.39
C GLU A 88 10.94 7.10 -25.62
N GLU A 89 9.83 6.36 -25.70
CA GLU A 89 8.81 6.56 -26.72
C GLU A 89 8.16 7.95 -26.62
N LYS A 90 7.94 8.45 -25.40
CA LYS A 90 7.44 9.81 -25.14
C LYS A 90 8.49 10.88 -25.49
N ALA A 91 9.78 10.59 -25.32
CA ALA A 91 10.89 11.51 -25.61
C ALA A 91 11.25 11.56 -27.10
N THR A 92 11.01 10.48 -27.84
CA THR A 92 11.20 10.40 -29.30
C THR A 92 10.42 11.50 -30.04
N ASN A 93 9.29 11.96 -29.49
CA ASN A 93 8.48 13.04 -30.05
C ASN A 93 8.61 14.35 -29.24
N PRO A 94 9.27 15.41 -29.76
CA PRO A 94 9.52 16.65 -29.01
C PRO A 94 8.23 17.41 -28.64
N MET A 95 7.17 17.30 -29.45
CA MET A 95 5.85 17.87 -29.15
C MET A 95 5.18 17.20 -27.95
N LYS A 96 5.30 15.86 -27.81
CA LYS A 96 4.70 15.09 -26.73
C LYS A 96 5.39 15.37 -25.39
N LEU A 97 6.69 15.62 -25.42
CA LEU A 97 7.45 16.04 -24.25
C LEU A 97 7.05 17.45 -23.76
N LEU A 98 6.78 18.37 -24.69
CA LEU A 98 6.24 19.70 -24.34
C LEU A 98 4.84 19.59 -23.74
N GLU A 99 3.97 18.78 -24.32
CA GLU A 99 2.61 18.54 -23.82
C GLU A 99 2.61 17.90 -22.42
N ASN A 100 3.46 16.91 -22.18
CA ASN A 100 3.57 16.31 -20.85
C ASN A 100 4.07 17.31 -19.81
N ARG A 101 5.04 18.16 -20.17
CA ARG A 101 5.52 19.22 -19.28
C ARG A 101 4.39 20.19 -18.94
N THR A 102 3.64 20.67 -19.93
CA THR A 102 2.52 21.60 -19.68
C THR A 102 1.38 20.95 -18.89
N GLN A 103 1.08 19.68 -19.11
CA GLN A 103 0.11 18.92 -18.33
C GLN A 103 0.55 18.76 -16.86
N VAL A 104 1.82 18.44 -16.61
CA VAL A 104 2.37 18.38 -15.25
C VAL A 104 2.28 19.73 -14.55
N TYR A 105 2.70 20.81 -15.22
CA TYR A 105 2.57 22.16 -14.65
C TYR A 105 1.11 22.53 -14.36
N LYS A 106 0.17 22.15 -15.23
CA LYS A 106 -1.26 22.39 -15.02
C LYS A 106 -1.79 21.63 -13.80
N GLN A 107 -1.45 20.36 -13.67
CA GLN A 107 -1.84 19.53 -12.52
C GLN A 107 -1.26 20.06 -11.21
N GLU A 108 -0.01 20.53 -11.23
CA GLU A 108 0.65 21.11 -10.08
C GLU A 108 -0.02 22.42 -9.64
N ILE A 109 -0.35 23.29 -10.59
CA ILE A 109 -1.10 24.53 -10.32
C ILE A 109 -2.48 24.22 -9.73
N GLU A 110 -3.22 23.28 -10.32
CA GLU A 110 -4.54 22.87 -9.85
C GLU A 110 -4.49 22.29 -8.43
N LEU A 111 -3.49 21.47 -8.14
CA LEU A 111 -3.26 20.92 -6.81
C LEU A 111 -2.95 22.04 -5.80
N MET A 112 -2.07 22.98 -6.14
CA MET A 112 -1.75 24.11 -5.27
C MET A 112 -2.97 24.99 -4.99
N GLU A 113 -3.78 25.28 -6.02
CA GLU A 113 -5.02 26.05 -5.88
C GLU A 113 -6.03 25.31 -4.97
N SER A 114 -6.14 23.98 -5.09
CA SER A 114 -7.00 23.17 -4.23
C SER A 114 -6.57 23.20 -2.77
N LEU A 115 -5.25 23.15 -2.50
CA LEU A 115 -4.69 23.23 -1.16
C LEU A 115 -4.87 24.63 -0.56
N GLU A 116 -4.73 25.68 -1.35
CA GLU A 116 -4.97 27.06 -0.92
C GLU A 116 -6.46 27.27 -0.55
N LYS A 117 -7.39 26.76 -1.36
CA LYS A 117 -8.83 26.77 -1.04
C LYS A 117 -9.13 26.08 0.30
N LEU A 118 -8.52 24.91 0.54
CA LEU A 118 -8.67 24.20 1.82
C LEU A 118 -8.08 24.98 2.99
N ARG A 119 -6.90 25.60 2.80
CA ARG A 119 -6.27 26.43 3.82
C ARG A 119 -7.15 27.63 4.17
N ASP A 120 -7.73 28.29 3.18
CA ASP A 120 -8.61 29.43 3.37
C ASP A 120 -9.92 29.06 4.07
N LEU A 121 -10.51 27.90 3.72
CA LEU A 121 -11.66 27.34 4.42
C LEU A 121 -11.33 27.07 5.90
N ASN A 122 -10.20 26.40 6.16
CA ASN A 122 -9.73 26.12 7.51
C ASN A 122 -9.45 27.42 8.29
N ARG A 123 -8.90 28.46 7.66
CA ARG A 123 -8.68 29.76 8.31
C ARG A 123 -9.99 30.45 8.70
N ARG A 124 -11.03 30.34 7.86
CA ARG A 124 -12.37 30.87 8.16
C ARG A 124 -13.06 30.08 9.27
N GLN A 125 -12.93 28.75 9.24
CA GLN A 125 -13.57 27.85 10.21
C GLN A 125 -12.82 27.75 11.54
N GLY A 126 -11.52 28.03 11.57
CA GLY A 126 -10.67 27.85 12.76
C GLY A 126 -11.05 28.74 13.96
N ASN A 127 -11.76 29.85 13.72
CA ASN A 127 -12.28 30.73 14.78
C ASN A 127 -13.76 30.48 15.11
N VAL A 128 -14.41 29.50 14.47
CA VAL A 128 -15.83 29.17 14.70
C VAL A 128 -15.92 28.11 15.78
N ASP A 129 -16.37 28.50 16.96
CA ASP A 129 -16.68 27.57 18.06
C ASP A 129 -18.04 26.90 17.83
N TYR A 130 -18.01 25.67 17.32
CA TYR A 130 -19.20 24.89 17.00
C TYR A 130 -20.04 24.55 18.24
N ASP A 131 -19.40 24.31 19.40
CA ASP A 131 -20.10 23.94 20.63
C ASP A 131 -20.94 25.09 21.18
N SER A 132 -20.39 26.31 21.23
CA SER A 132 -21.13 27.53 21.58
C SER A 132 -22.31 27.79 20.64
N MET A 133 -22.11 27.60 19.34
CA MET A 133 -23.16 27.80 18.34
C MET A 133 -24.31 26.78 18.51
N LEU A 134 -23.96 25.52 18.77
CA LEU A 134 -24.92 24.44 19.01
C LEU A 134 -25.69 24.63 20.32
N LEU A 135 -25.00 25.04 21.39
CA LEU A 135 -25.62 25.37 22.67
C LEU A 135 -26.63 26.50 22.54
N LYS A 136 -26.26 27.61 21.87
CA LYS A 136 -27.19 28.74 21.62
C LYS A 136 -28.43 28.30 20.84
N TYR A 137 -28.26 27.46 19.82
CA TYR A 137 -29.37 26.92 19.05
C TYR A 137 -30.32 26.08 19.92
N ASN A 138 -29.76 25.17 20.73
CA ASN A 138 -30.54 24.33 21.64
C ASN A 138 -31.26 25.15 22.71
N LEU A 139 -30.60 26.15 23.28
CA LEU A 139 -31.17 27.07 24.28
C LEU A 139 -32.30 27.91 23.68
N ALA A 140 -32.13 28.42 22.45
CA ALA A 140 -33.17 29.16 21.75
C ALA A 140 -34.39 28.27 21.44
N LYS A 141 -34.15 27.01 21.04
CA LYS A 141 -35.21 26.02 20.80
C LYS A 141 -35.96 25.65 22.09
N LEU A 142 -35.23 25.43 23.19
CA LEU A 142 -35.81 25.17 24.51
C LEU A 142 -36.64 26.36 25.02
N LYS A 143 -36.12 27.59 24.92
CA LYS A 143 -36.85 28.80 25.31
C LYS A 143 -38.14 28.97 24.52
N LYS A 144 -38.12 28.75 23.20
CA LYS A 144 -39.35 28.76 22.37
C LYS A 144 -40.36 27.72 22.84
N LYS A 145 -39.89 26.52 23.17
CA LYS A 145 -40.75 25.42 23.64
C LYS A 145 -41.38 25.72 25.00
N ILE A 146 -40.59 26.23 25.94
CA ILE A 146 -41.08 26.66 27.26
C ILE A 146 -42.08 27.81 27.12
N LYS A 147 -41.81 28.79 26.25
CA LYS A 147 -42.70 29.92 26.03
C LYS A 147 -44.04 29.50 25.41
N GLY A 148 -44.01 28.55 24.47
CA GLY A 148 -45.23 27.96 23.92
C GLY A 148 -46.06 27.22 24.98
N MET A 149 -45.41 26.43 25.84
CA MET A 149 -46.09 25.77 26.96
C MET A 149 -46.69 26.79 27.95
N GLN A 150 -45.98 27.88 28.25
CA GLN A 150 -46.49 28.94 29.12
C GLN A 150 -47.72 29.64 28.54
N GLU A 151 -47.74 29.89 27.23
CA GLU A 151 -48.92 30.46 26.55
C GLU A 151 -50.12 29.49 26.57
N GLU A 152 -49.88 28.19 26.45
CA GLU A 152 -50.92 27.15 26.61
C GLU A 152 -51.46 27.08 28.06
N ASP A 153 -50.57 27.14 29.06
CA ASP A 153 -50.91 27.15 30.48
C ASP A 153 -51.68 28.43 30.88
N GLU A 154 -51.29 29.61 30.38
CA GLU A 154 -52.02 30.86 30.62
C GLU A 154 -53.42 30.85 30.00
N ASN A 155 -53.57 30.24 28.81
CA ASN A 155 -54.86 30.08 28.16
C ASN A 155 -55.77 29.13 28.94
N THR A 156 -55.23 28.05 29.51
CA THR A 156 -55.99 27.14 30.38
C THR A 156 -56.32 27.75 31.74
N ILE A 157 -55.41 28.50 32.37
CA ILE A 157 -55.70 29.25 33.61
C ILE A 157 -56.79 30.29 33.37
N LYS A 158 -56.77 31.02 32.25
CA LYS A 158 -57.84 31.96 31.89
C LYS A 158 -59.18 31.27 31.72
N SER A 159 -59.23 30.07 31.13
CA SER A 159 -60.48 29.32 31.01
C SER A 159 -60.98 28.84 32.39
N LEU A 160 -60.09 28.33 33.24
CA LEU A 160 -60.39 27.90 34.62
C LEU A 160 -60.83 29.05 35.55
N MET A 161 -60.15 30.20 35.51
CA MET A 161 -60.54 31.42 36.24
C MET A 161 -61.86 32.00 35.75
N GLY A 162 -62.19 31.82 34.46
CA GLY A 162 -63.50 32.14 33.91
C GLY A 162 -64.61 31.22 34.44
N ILE A 163 -64.30 29.97 34.73
CA ILE A 163 -65.22 29.00 35.36
C ILE A 163 -65.37 29.29 36.86
N LYS A 164 -64.27 29.56 37.58
CA LYS A 164 -64.31 29.85 39.01
C LYS A 164 -65.11 31.11 39.36
N ARG A 165 -64.95 32.20 38.60
CA ARG A 165 -65.79 33.40 38.79
C ARG A 165 -67.28 33.13 38.62
N LYS A 166 -67.65 32.19 37.75
CA LYS A 166 -69.06 31.75 37.62
C LYS A 166 -69.53 30.88 38.77
N ILE A 167 -68.64 30.31 39.57
CA ILE A 167 -69.00 29.50 40.75
C ILE A 167 -69.09 30.40 41.99
N ASP A 168 -68.14 31.31 42.19
CA ASP A 168 -68.12 32.25 43.31
C ASP A 168 -69.34 33.21 43.26
N GLU A 169 -69.78 33.63 42.05
CA GLU A 169 -71.03 34.41 41.87
C GLU A 169 -72.31 33.64 42.27
N ASN A 170 -72.25 32.32 42.44
CA ASN A 170 -73.39 31.51 42.89
C ASN A 170 -73.34 31.16 44.40
N GLU A 171 -72.25 31.48 45.13
CA GLU A 171 -72.09 31.17 46.56
C GLU A 171 -72.31 32.38 47.50
N ASP A 172 -72.29 33.62 47.00
CA ASP A 172 -72.53 34.85 47.80
C ASP A 172 -74.02 35.22 47.99
N ASP A 173 -74.96 34.42 47.46
CA ASP A 173 -76.43 34.59 47.59
C ASP A 173 -77.08 33.67 48.65
N GLY A 174 -76.31 33.23 49.68
CA GLY A 174 -76.75 32.27 50.72
C GLY A 174 -76.84 32.83 52.13
#